data_AF-A0A935L6J9-F1
#
_entry.id   AF-A0A935L6J9-F1
#
_cell.length_a   1.000
_cell.length_b   1.000
_cell.length_c   1.000
_cell.angle_alpha   90.00
_cell.angle_beta   90.00
_cell.angle_gamma   90.00
#
_symmetry.space_group_name_H-M   'P 1'
#
loop_
_entity.id
_entity.type
_entity.pdbx_description
1 polymer ?
#
loop_
_entity_poly.entity_id
_entity_poly.type
_entity_poly.pdbx_seq_one_letter_code
_entity_poly.pdbx_strand_id
1 'polypeptide(L)'
;MAKTFKNLEEYIELTKQVVIANRNKGNRYSEILSSLYADPVHFLDEILQNAEDACARIETLGYIKINFDVNGIAIYHNGDPFNEADLIAITTYGKTTKKQLSNINKIGKFGIGFRSVFGITDRPEIHSGEYHFAITDFELLEHIEPKAIPVGYTTYFWFPFKKNISSRVLWDDVRLWDHRFILFLNYIYKVELVNQPNNENYFIEKIITDDDKIIVIKSNLPECLSEENYLLISKNNNKQKRLSIAMSLDKNETRNPLFVFFPTKETLNLPFLVHGFFTTTPTREQIPWDNKAVKENQILLKQLNNLFKNFLKELRKRALLTPKLYEAFTLTNHTHPIEKLWTEQWIDFLKIDRSILTKEKKYLPPALTALPKHKSLVELIPANALNKLWNKKRG
;
A
#
# COMPACT_ATOMS: atom_id res chain seq x y z
N MET A 1 18.86 27.48 15.37
CA MET A 1 17.69 28.04 14.67
C MET A 1 17.66 27.43 13.27
N ALA A 2 16.48 27.06 12.76
CA ALA A 2 16.38 26.73 11.34
C ALA A 2 16.66 28.02 10.56
N LYS A 3 17.64 28.01 9.65
CA LYS A 3 17.83 29.13 8.73
C LYS A 3 16.62 29.13 7.79
N THR A 4 15.78 30.15 7.89
CA THR A 4 14.79 30.49 6.87
C THR A 4 15.53 31.13 5.70
N PHE A 5 15.31 30.66 4.49
CA PHE A 5 15.90 31.22 3.26
C PHE A 5 14.84 32.02 2.51
N LYS A 6 15.24 33.06 1.79
CA LYS A 6 14.33 34.01 1.12
C LYS A 6 13.86 33.51 -0.24
N ASN A 7 14.63 32.65 -0.91
CA ASN A 7 14.31 32.10 -2.22
C ASN A 7 15.08 30.80 -2.49
N LEU A 8 14.74 30.11 -3.59
CA LEU A 8 15.38 28.86 -4.02
C LEU A 8 16.90 29.00 -4.21
N GLU A 9 17.38 30.14 -4.72
CA GLU A 9 18.81 30.39 -4.94
C GLU A 9 19.61 30.38 -3.62
N GLU A 10 19.10 31.04 -2.58
CA GLU A 10 19.73 31.04 -1.26
C GLU A 10 19.78 29.63 -0.67
N TYR A 11 18.74 28.82 -0.92
CA TYR A 11 18.73 27.43 -0.47
C TYR A 11 19.71 26.54 -1.24
N ILE A 12 19.79 26.69 -2.57
CA ILE A 12 20.78 26.00 -3.40
C ILE A 12 22.19 26.29 -2.87
N GLU A 13 22.51 27.54 -2.57
CA GLU A 13 23.83 27.91 -2.06
C GLU A 13 24.10 27.32 -0.66
N LEU A 14 23.09 27.26 0.21
CA LEU A 14 23.18 26.57 1.48
C LEU A 14 23.44 25.06 1.30
N THR A 15 22.76 24.40 0.36
CA THR A 15 22.98 22.97 0.11
C THR A 15 24.42 22.72 -0.32
N LYS A 16 24.97 23.49 -1.26
CA LYS A 16 26.39 23.40 -1.68
C LYS A 16 27.34 23.45 -0.48
N GLN A 17 27.16 24.41 0.43
CA GLN A 17 27.99 24.54 1.62
C GLN A 17 27.88 23.31 2.55
N VAL A 18 26.68 22.76 2.70
CA VAL A 18 26.44 21.55 3.51
C VAL A 18 27.09 20.31 2.88
N VAL A 19 26.97 20.13 1.56
CA VAL A 19 27.58 19.00 0.84
C VAL A 19 29.10 19.04 0.99
N ILE A 20 29.72 20.20 0.76
CA ILE A 20 31.16 20.40 0.90
C ILE A 20 31.60 20.08 2.34
N ALA A 21 30.87 20.57 3.34
CA ALA A 21 31.17 20.30 4.74
C ALA A 21 31.03 18.80 5.11
N ASN A 22 30.06 18.09 4.54
CA ASN A 22 29.87 16.65 4.75
C ASN A 22 30.98 15.83 4.08
N ARG A 23 31.34 16.17 2.83
CA ARG A 23 32.45 15.55 2.10
C ARG A 23 33.76 15.70 2.85
N ASN A 24 34.06 16.91 3.32
CA ASN A 24 35.28 17.18 4.09
C ASN A 24 35.34 16.40 5.42
N LYS A 25 34.18 16.00 5.97
CA LYS A 25 34.08 15.16 7.17
C LYS A 25 34.05 13.65 6.87
N GLY A 26 34.10 13.25 5.59
CA GLY A 26 33.99 11.84 5.18
C GLY A 26 32.59 11.23 5.34
N ASN A 27 31.56 12.05 5.56
CA ASN A 27 30.20 11.58 5.74
C ASN A 27 29.56 11.22 4.38
N ARG A 28 29.41 9.92 4.10
CA ARG A 28 28.81 9.38 2.86
C ARG A 28 27.43 8.75 3.08
N TYR A 29 26.63 9.34 3.97
CA TYR A 29 25.34 8.77 4.36
C TYR A 29 24.38 8.62 3.18
N SER A 30 24.36 9.58 2.26
CA SER A 30 23.52 9.56 1.07
C SER A 30 23.84 8.41 0.12
N GLU A 31 25.13 8.16 -0.14
CA GLU A 31 25.61 7.03 -0.92
C GLU A 31 25.21 5.69 -0.26
N ILE A 32 25.41 5.58 1.05
CA ILE A 32 25.07 4.37 1.82
C ILE A 32 23.56 4.12 1.82
N LEU A 33 22.74 5.16 2.01
CA LEU A 33 21.28 5.00 2.00
C LEU A 33 20.77 4.58 0.62
N SER A 34 21.37 5.12 -0.45
CA SER A 34 21.02 4.71 -1.82
C SER A 34 21.36 3.24 -2.10
N SER A 35 22.46 2.72 -1.56
CA SER A 35 22.88 1.33 -1.76
C SER A 35 22.10 0.32 -0.90
N LEU A 36 21.31 0.78 0.08
CA LEU A 36 20.43 -0.09 0.86
C LEU A 36 19.14 -0.47 0.09
N TYR A 37 18.81 0.24 -0.98
CA TYR A 37 17.66 -0.07 -1.83
C TYR A 37 18.11 -0.98 -2.97
N ALA A 38 17.91 -2.28 -2.80
CA ALA A 38 18.30 -3.30 -3.78
C ALA A 38 17.29 -3.45 -4.95
N ASP A 39 16.07 -2.96 -4.77
CA ASP A 39 14.98 -3.04 -5.76
C ASP A 39 14.94 -1.75 -6.60
N PRO A 40 15.14 -1.83 -7.92
CA PRO A 40 15.23 -0.66 -8.78
C PRO A 40 13.88 0.00 -9.08
N VAL A 41 12.74 -0.63 -8.79
CA VAL A 41 11.40 -0.03 -8.98
C VAL A 41 10.80 0.51 -7.68
N HIS A 42 11.40 0.24 -6.53
CA HIS A 42 10.87 0.67 -5.23
C HIS A 42 10.71 2.20 -5.10
N PHE A 43 11.46 3.00 -5.86
CA PHE A 43 11.28 4.45 -5.89
C PHE A 43 9.88 4.87 -6.35
N LEU A 44 9.22 4.08 -7.20
CA LEU A 44 7.88 4.37 -7.66
C LEU A 44 6.87 4.32 -6.51
N ASP A 45 7.10 3.45 -5.53
CA ASP A 45 6.25 3.37 -4.34
C ASP A 45 6.32 4.67 -3.53
N GLU A 46 7.51 5.25 -3.44
CA GLU A 46 7.78 6.50 -2.74
C GLU A 46 7.19 7.69 -3.50
N ILE A 47 7.32 7.71 -4.84
CA ILE A 47 6.70 8.75 -5.67
C ILE A 47 5.16 8.68 -5.58
N LEU A 48 4.58 7.48 -5.60
CA LEU A 48 3.14 7.31 -5.46
C LEU A 48 2.65 7.78 -4.09
N GLN A 49 3.37 7.46 -3.01
CA GLN A 49 3.06 7.96 -1.67
C GLN A 49 3.18 9.49 -1.58
N ASN A 50 4.22 10.08 -2.15
CA ASN A 50 4.36 11.55 -2.19
C ASN A 50 3.21 12.20 -2.95
N ALA A 51 2.77 11.61 -4.07
CA ALA A 51 1.63 12.09 -4.83
C ALA A 51 0.31 11.94 -4.06
N GLU A 52 0.11 10.81 -3.35
CA GLU A 52 -1.04 10.58 -2.46
C GLU A 52 -1.11 11.65 -1.36
N ASP A 53 0.01 11.92 -0.68
CA ASP A 53 0.11 12.94 0.38
C ASP A 53 -0.11 14.36 -0.18
N ALA A 54 0.40 14.65 -1.38
CA ALA A 54 0.17 15.93 -2.06
C ALA A 54 -1.31 16.10 -2.44
N CYS A 55 -1.99 15.05 -2.89
CA CYS A 55 -3.44 15.12 -3.16
C CYS A 55 -4.24 15.28 -1.86
N ALA A 56 -3.82 14.62 -0.78
CA ALA A 56 -4.44 14.72 0.54
C ALA A 56 -4.38 16.14 1.11
N ARG A 57 -3.29 16.87 0.88
CA ARG A 57 -3.06 18.23 1.40
C ARG A 57 -4.06 19.27 0.86
N ILE A 58 -4.54 19.06 -0.36
CA ILE A 58 -5.53 19.91 -1.03
C ILE A 58 -6.89 19.22 -1.23
N GLU A 59 -7.07 18.06 -0.60
CA GLU A 59 -8.28 17.23 -0.64
C GLU A 59 -8.82 16.98 -2.07
N THR A 60 -7.92 16.72 -3.03
CA THR A 60 -8.28 16.52 -4.43
C THR A 60 -8.16 15.06 -4.86
N LEU A 61 -8.98 14.64 -5.84
CA LEU A 61 -8.82 13.32 -6.45
C LEU A 61 -7.56 13.30 -7.31
N GLY A 62 -6.68 12.36 -6.98
CA GLY A 62 -5.37 12.21 -7.58
C GLY A 62 -5.38 11.31 -8.80
N TYR A 63 -4.66 11.71 -9.84
CA TYR A 63 -4.29 10.83 -10.94
C TYR A 63 -2.79 10.98 -11.22
N ILE A 64 -2.14 9.86 -11.49
CA ILE A 64 -0.71 9.80 -11.76
C ILE A 64 -0.47 9.13 -13.11
N LYS A 65 0.48 9.66 -13.87
CA LYS A 65 0.94 9.06 -15.12
C LYS A 65 2.43 8.77 -15.03
N ILE A 66 2.81 7.53 -15.29
CA ILE A 66 4.20 7.06 -15.34
C ILE A 66 4.50 6.68 -16.79
N ASN A 67 5.43 7.40 -17.40
CA ASN A 67 5.77 7.30 -18.80
C ASN A 67 7.23 6.87 -18.96
N PHE A 68 7.44 5.64 -19.41
CA PHE A 68 8.74 5.06 -19.73
C PHE A 68 9.17 5.46 -21.14
N ASP A 69 10.34 6.06 -21.22
CA ASP A 69 11.04 6.40 -22.45
C ASP A 69 12.26 5.46 -22.61
N VAL A 70 12.93 5.52 -23.76
CA VAL A 70 14.25 4.92 -23.98
C VAL A 70 15.28 5.47 -22.99
N ASN A 71 15.23 6.78 -22.72
CA ASN A 71 16.28 7.50 -21.98
C ASN A 71 15.94 7.83 -20.52
N GLY A 72 14.73 7.50 -20.04
CA GLY A 72 14.33 7.84 -18.68
C GLY A 72 12.87 7.55 -18.39
N ILE A 73 12.42 8.01 -17.22
CA ILE A 73 11.03 7.93 -16.79
C ILE A 73 10.52 9.34 -16.50
N ALA A 74 9.38 9.66 -17.10
CA ALA A 74 8.61 10.86 -16.82
C ALA A 74 7.42 10.50 -15.92
N ILE A 75 7.26 11.17 -14.78
CA ILE A 75 6.13 10.95 -13.86
C ILE A 75 5.39 12.26 -13.65
N TYR A 76 4.07 12.21 -13.72
CA TYR A 76 3.20 13.37 -13.57
C TYR A 76 2.11 13.08 -12.53
N HIS A 77 1.80 14.06 -11.68
CA HIS A 77 0.61 14.02 -10.82
C HIS A 77 -0.03 15.40 -10.68
N ASN A 78 -1.27 15.44 -10.19
CA ASN A 78 -2.10 16.64 -10.04
C ASN A 78 -2.30 17.06 -8.57
N GLY A 79 -1.55 16.48 -7.65
CA GLY A 79 -1.55 16.85 -6.23
C GLY A 79 -1.04 18.27 -5.99
N ASP A 80 -1.00 18.71 -4.73
CA ASP A 80 -0.47 20.03 -4.39
C ASP A 80 0.95 20.26 -4.93
N PRO A 81 1.24 21.40 -5.60
CA PRO A 81 2.60 21.74 -6.01
C PRO A 81 3.58 21.77 -4.85
N PHE A 82 4.88 21.65 -5.18
CA PHE A 82 5.95 21.77 -4.19
C PHE A 82 5.89 23.12 -3.49
N ASN A 83 6.13 23.10 -2.19
CA ASN A 83 6.39 24.28 -1.38
C ASN A 83 7.80 24.22 -0.77
N GLU A 84 8.16 25.26 -0.02
CA GLU A 84 9.45 25.35 0.67
C GLU A 84 9.73 24.15 1.59
N ALA A 85 8.71 23.65 2.30
CA ALA A 85 8.87 22.51 3.18
C ALA A 85 9.14 21.21 2.42
N ASP A 86 8.54 21.02 1.23
CA ASP A 86 8.80 19.88 0.35
C ASP A 86 10.25 19.92 -0.19
N LEU A 87 10.72 21.11 -0.60
CA LEU A 87 12.10 21.33 -1.03
C LEU A 87 13.13 21.05 0.07
N ILE A 88 12.82 21.45 1.31
CA ILE A 88 13.63 21.12 2.47
C ILE A 88 13.59 19.61 2.71
N ALA A 89 12.42 18.99 2.68
CA ALA A 89 12.26 17.57 2.99
C ALA A 89 13.00 16.65 2.00
N ILE A 90 13.01 17.00 0.70
CA ILE A 90 13.63 16.17 -0.34
C ILE A 90 15.17 16.22 -0.31
N THR A 91 15.75 17.27 0.27
CA THR A 91 17.21 17.52 0.29
C THR A 91 17.82 17.38 1.69
N THR A 92 17.08 17.75 2.72
CA THR A 92 17.59 17.82 4.09
C THR A 92 17.72 16.42 4.65
N TYR A 93 18.91 16.15 5.20
CA TYR A 93 19.06 15.21 6.30
C TYR A 93 18.11 15.64 7.42
N GLY A 94 16.89 15.09 7.46
CA GLY A 94 16.08 15.14 8.67
C GLY A 94 17.02 14.78 9.81
N LYS A 95 17.14 15.61 10.86
CA LYS A 95 18.15 15.53 11.95
C LYS A 95 18.26 14.12 12.56
N THR A 96 18.84 13.18 11.83
CA THR A 96 18.90 11.77 12.19
C THR A 96 20.17 11.59 12.97
N THR A 97 20.03 11.71 14.29
CA THR A 97 21.05 11.24 15.22
C THR A 97 21.33 9.75 14.98
N LYS A 98 22.52 9.24 15.33
CA LYS A 98 22.87 7.79 15.27
C LYS A 98 21.80 6.87 15.87
N LYS A 99 21.00 7.36 16.82
CA LYS A 99 19.88 6.66 17.48
C LYS A 99 18.59 6.59 16.63
N GLN A 100 18.48 7.40 15.59
CA GLN A 100 17.38 7.40 14.62
C GLN A 100 17.72 6.58 13.37
N LEU A 101 19.01 6.40 13.06
CA LEU A 101 19.48 5.41 12.07
C LEU A 101 19.15 3.97 12.50
N SER A 102 19.14 3.65 13.81
CA SER A 102 18.62 2.35 14.28
C SER A 102 17.08 2.22 14.18
N ASN A 103 16.39 3.30 13.79
CA ASN A 103 14.95 3.37 13.55
C ASN A 103 14.67 3.73 12.08
N ILE A 104 15.60 3.44 11.16
CA ILE A 104 15.47 3.66 9.71
C ILE A 104 14.05 3.35 9.30
N ASN A 105 13.52 2.16 9.63
CA ASN A 105 12.17 1.65 9.32
C ASN A 105 10.93 2.55 9.65
N LYS A 106 11.08 3.76 10.20
CA LYS A 106 10.03 4.80 10.27
C LYS A 106 10.00 5.71 9.01
N ILE A 107 10.54 5.21 7.89
CA ILE A 107 10.81 5.90 6.61
C ILE A 107 9.52 6.32 5.89
N GLY A 108 8.90 7.40 6.32
CA GLY A 108 7.90 8.10 5.50
C GLY A 108 7.90 9.61 5.75
N LYS A 109 8.87 10.13 6.51
CA LYS A 109 8.87 11.52 7.00
C LYS A 109 10.18 12.27 6.82
N PHE A 110 11.18 11.69 6.17
CA PHE A 110 12.55 12.21 6.21
C PHE A 110 13.26 12.31 4.85
N GLY A 111 12.55 12.22 3.72
CA GLY A 111 13.15 12.34 2.39
C GLY A 111 14.12 11.21 2.00
N ILE A 112 14.30 10.21 2.88
CA ILE A 112 15.18 9.05 2.63
C ILE A 112 14.60 8.16 1.52
N GLY A 113 13.26 8.03 1.46
CA GLY A 113 12.57 7.24 0.44
C GLY A 113 12.79 7.77 -0.98
N PHE A 114 12.73 9.09 -1.19
CA PHE A 114 13.06 9.69 -2.48
C PHE A 114 14.49 9.37 -2.92
N ARG A 115 15.46 9.10 -2.03
CA ARG A 115 16.83 8.78 -2.47
C ARG A 115 16.93 7.46 -3.25
N SER A 116 15.91 6.61 -3.21
CA SER A 116 15.86 5.38 -4.01
C SER A 116 15.83 5.64 -5.52
N VAL A 117 15.39 6.82 -6.00
CA VAL A 117 15.47 7.15 -7.45
C VAL A 117 16.93 7.20 -7.94
N PHE A 118 17.90 7.45 -7.06
CA PHE A 118 19.32 7.36 -7.45
C PHE A 118 19.80 5.94 -7.78
N GLY A 119 18.96 4.91 -7.60
CA GLY A 119 19.20 3.58 -8.17
C GLY A 119 19.14 3.58 -9.69
N ILE A 120 18.32 4.46 -10.30
CA ILE A 120 18.05 4.47 -11.74
C ILE A 120 18.56 5.72 -12.48
N THR A 121 18.84 6.81 -11.77
CA THR A 121 19.33 8.08 -12.35
C THR A 121 20.42 8.69 -11.47
N ASP A 122 21.31 9.49 -12.06
CA ASP A 122 22.28 10.31 -11.30
C ASP A 122 21.82 11.76 -11.11
N ARG A 123 20.74 12.15 -11.79
CA ARG A 123 20.28 13.54 -11.87
C ARG A 123 18.76 13.61 -12.05
N PRO A 124 17.96 13.28 -11.01
CA PRO A 124 16.52 13.50 -11.06
C PRO A 124 16.21 14.99 -11.20
N GLU A 125 15.29 15.30 -12.12
CA GLU A 125 14.78 16.64 -12.37
C GLU A 125 13.33 16.74 -11.87
N ILE A 126 13.00 17.85 -11.22
CA ILE A 126 11.70 18.10 -10.60
C ILE A 126 11.21 19.47 -11.06
N HIS A 127 9.99 19.50 -11.59
CA HIS A 127 9.27 20.71 -11.99
C HIS A 127 7.90 20.71 -11.31
N SER A 128 7.64 21.69 -10.46
CA SER A 128 6.38 21.78 -9.72
C SER A 128 6.11 23.21 -9.26
N GLY A 129 5.04 23.82 -9.76
CA GLY A 129 4.78 25.24 -9.57
C GLY A 129 5.98 26.09 -10.00
N GLU A 130 6.46 26.95 -9.11
CA GLU A 130 7.63 27.82 -9.33
C GLU A 130 8.99 27.11 -9.13
N TYR A 131 9.00 25.86 -8.68
CA TYR A 131 10.23 25.13 -8.38
C TYR A 131 10.67 24.27 -9.56
N HIS A 132 11.86 24.58 -10.09
CA HIS A 132 12.51 23.83 -11.15
C HIS A 132 13.96 23.56 -10.78
N PHE A 133 14.25 22.31 -10.40
CA PHE A 133 15.58 21.93 -9.94
C PHE A 133 15.93 20.50 -10.30
N ALA A 134 17.23 20.25 -10.44
CA ALA A 134 17.80 18.91 -10.44
C ALA A 134 18.48 18.63 -9.10
N ILE A 135 18.59 17.36 -8.73
CA ILE A 135 19.42 16.93 -7.60
C ILE A 135 20.61 16.15 -8.14
N THR A 136 21.82 16.57 -7.86
CA THR A 136 23.06 15.85 -8.17
C THR A 136 23.76 15.45 -6.88
N ASP A 137 24.73 14.52 -6.96
CA ASP A 137 25.49 14.07 -5.79
C ASP A 137 24.60 13.63 -4.60
N PHE A 138 23.40 13.12 -4.88
CA PHE A 138 22.34 12.74 -3.93
C PHE A 138 21.69 13.86 -3.10
N GLU A 139 22.22 15.08 -3.12
CA GLU A 139 21.80 16.14 -2.19
C GLU A 139 22.04 17.57 -2.67
N LEU A 140 22.82 17.75 -3.73
CA LEU A 140 23.11 19.06 -4.30
C LEU A 140 21.96 19.50 -5.20
N LEU A 141 21.34 20.64 -4.87
CA LEU A 141 20.35 21.24 -5.76
C LEU A 141 21.02 22.08 -6.86
N GLU A 142 20.52 21.94 -8.07
CA GLU A 142 20.90 22.75 -9.23
C GLU A 142 19.65 23.36 -9.85
N HIS A 143 19.68 24.66 -10.11
CA HIS A 143 18.61 25.30 -10.88
C HIS A 143 18.61 24.78 -12.31
N ILE A 144 17.43 24.52 -12.87
CA ILE A 144 17.26 24.09 -14.26
C ILE A 144 16.18 24.94 -14.94
N GLU A 145 16.23 24.98 -16.26
CA GLU A 145 15.22 25.71 -17.04
C GLU A 145 13.81 25.11 -16.79
N PRO A 146 12.78 25.96 -16.64
CA PRO A 146 11.41 25.51 -16.51
C PRO A 146 11.00 24.63 -17.70
N LYS A 147 10.38 23.48 -17.40
CA LYS A 147 9.72 22.64 -18.41
C LYS A 147 8.22 22.79 -18.28
N ALA A 148 7.54 22.87 -19.42
CA ALA A 148 6.09 22.93 -19.45
C ALA A 148 5.47 21.67 -18.84
N ILE A 149 4.58 21.86 -17.87
CA ILE A 149 3.80 20.79 -17.27
C ILE A 149 2.49 20.67 -18.07
N PRO A 150 2.13 19.48 -18.58
CA PRO A 150 0.91 19.32 -19.36
C PRO A 150 -0.34 19.70 -18.56
N VAL A 151 -1.35 20.24 -19.24
CA VAL A 151 -2.61 20.67 -18.62
C VAL A 151 -3.21 19.55 -17.77
N GLY A 152 -3.64 19.91 -16.56
CA GLY A 152 -4.21 19.02 -15.56
C GLY A 152 -3.20 18.49 -14.54
N TYR A 153 -1.91 18.48 -14.86
CA TYR A 153 -0.86 18.12 -13.90
C TYR A 153 -0.27 19.36 -13.25
N THR A 154 0.26 19.17 -12.04
CA THR A 154 0.88 20.22 -11.21
C THR A 154 2.37 19.97 -10.99
N THR A 155 2.77 18.70 -11.05
CA THR A 155 4.14 18.26 -10.81
C THR A 155 4.58 17.30 -11.90
N TYR A 156 5.82 17.47 -12.34
CA TYR A 156 6.50 16.66 -13.33
C TYR A 156 7.90 16.28 -12.82
N PHE A 157 8.14 14.97 -12.75
CA PHE A 157 9.45 14.39 -12.49
C PHE A 157 10.04 13.84 -13.78
N TRP A 158 11.33 14.09 -14.02
CA TRP A 158 12.10 13.46 -15.07
C TRP A 158 13.35 12.78 -14.52
N PHE A 159 13.43 11.47 -14.70
CA PHE A 159 14.53 10.64 -14.22
C PHE A 159 15.30 10.07 -15.42
N PRO A 160 16.33 10.78 -15.91
CA PRO A 160 17.16 10.27 -17.00
C PRO A 160 17.95 9.05 -16.53
N PHE A 161 17.90 7.95 -17.28
CA PHE A 161 18.54 6.71 -16.89
C PHE A 161 20.07 6.80 -16.83
N LYS A 162 20.66 6.10 -15.85
CA LYS A 162 22.09 5.79 -15.89
C LYS A 162 22.39 4.89 -17.09
N LYS A 163 23.64 4.93 -17.56
CA LYS A 163 24.08 4.15 -18.74
C LYS A 163 23.87 2.65 -18.62
N ASN A 164 23.83 2.11 -17.40
CA ASN A 164 23.67 0.68 -17.12
C ASN A 164 22.22 0.26 -16.82
N ILE A 165 21.26 1.19 -16.91
CA ILE A 165 19.85 0.91 -16.63
C ILE A 165 19.11 0.69 -17.94
N SER A 166 18.33 -0.39 -17.98
CA SER A 166 17.51 -0.75 -19.14
C SER A 166 16.05 -0.44 -18.85
N SER A 167 15.45 0.44 -19.67
CA SER A 167 14.01 0.76 -19.63
C SER A 167 13.15 -0.51 -19.66
N ARG A 168 13.56 -1.51 -20.45
CA ARG A 168 12.85 -2.79 -20.58
C ARG A 168 12.77 -3.56 -19.26
N VAL A 169 13.85 -3.62 -18.49
CA VAL A 169 13.88 -4.37 -17.23
C VAL A 169 12.93 -3.74 -16.22
N LEU A 170 12.99 -2.41 -16.07
CA LEU A 170 12.08 -1.68 -15.19
C LEU A 170 10.62 -1.80 -15.63
N TRP A 171 10.35 -1.76 -16.94
CA TRP A 171 9.01 -1.95 -17.47
C TRP A 171 8.46 -3.36 -17.19
N ASP A 172 9.30 -4.39 -17.36
CA ASP A 172 8.91 -5.77 -17.10
C ASP A 172 8.48 -5.96 -15.62
N ASP A 173 9.13 -5.26 -14.69
CA ASP A 173 8.73 -5.26 -13.27
C ASP A 173 7.43 -4.47 -13.03
N VAL A 174 7.28 -3.28 -13.64
CA VAL A 174 6.12 -2.40 -13.42
C VAL A 174 4.84 -2.95 -14.05
N ARG A 175 4.91 -3.57 -15.23
CA ARG A 175 3.73 -4.19 -15.86
C ARG A 175 3.21 -5.41 -15.09
N LEU A 176 4.02 -5.96 -14.17
CA LEU A 176 3.65 -7.05 -13.27
C LEU A 176 3.24 -6.56 -11.89
N TRP A 177 3.03 -5.25 -11.71
CA TRP A 177 2.52 -4.70 -10.47
C TRP A 177 1.19 -5.33 -10.06
N ASP A 178 1.11 -5.62 -8.77
CA ASP A 178 -0.14 -6.02 -8.15
C ASP A 178 -1.08 -4.80 -8.07
N HIS A 179 -1.91 -4.64 -9.10
CA HIS A 179 -2.88 -3.54 -9.24
C HIS A 179 -3.78 -3.33 -8.00
N ARG A 180 -3.90 -4.33 -7.12
CA ARG A 180 -4.69 -4.26 -5.88
C ARG A 180 -4.13 -3.25 -4.88
N PHE A 181 -2.91 -2.74 -5.03
CA PHE A 181 -2.37 -1.65 -4.19
C PHE A 181 -3.30 -0.41 -4.19
N ILE A 182 -3.99 -0.14 -5.31
CA ILE A 182 -4.85 1.04 -5.46
C ILE A 182 -6.02 1.04 -4.48
N LEU A 183 -6.45 -0.15 -4.00
CA LEU A 183 -7.51 -0.28 -2.97
C LEU A 183 -7.20 0.56 -1.73
N PHE A 184 -5.92 0.70 -1.39
CA PHE A 184 -5.46 1.26 -0.14
C PHE A 184 -5.08 2.74 -0.22
N LEU A 185 -5.10 3.32 -1.43
CA LEU A 185 -4.98 4.76 -1.65
C LEU A 185 -6.34 5.43 -1.38
N ASN A 186 -6.33 6.63 -0.82
CA ASN A 186 -7.53 7.39 -0.49
C ASN A 186 -7.81 8.48 -1.52
N TYR A 187 -6.77 9.11 -2.05
CA TYR A 187 -6.90 10.24 -2.97
C TYR A 187 -6.59 9.85 -4.41
N ILE A 188 -5.52 9.09 -4.65
CA ILE A 188 -5.20 8.60 -5.98
C ILE A 188 -6.22 7.52 -6.38
N TYR A 189 -7.01 7.84 -7.40
CA TYR A 189 -8.00 6.93 -7.98
C TYR A 189 -7.54 6.34 -9.32
N LYS A 190 -6.55 6.92 -9.99
CA LYS A 190 -6.09 6.46 -11.30
C LYS A 190 -4.56 6.49 -11.44
N VAL A 191 -3.99 5.40 -11.94
CA VAL A 191 -2.58 5.26 -12.32
C VAL A 191 -2.54 4.88 -13.80
N GLU A 192 -1.91 5.71 -14.62
CA GLU A 192 -1.63 5.42 -16.03
C GLU A 192 -0.17 5.01 -16.21
N LEU A 193 0.07 3.94 -16.95
CA LEU A 193 1.40 3.42 -17.25
C LEU A 193 1.58 3.42 -18.77
N VAL A 194 2.60 4.11 -19.25
CA VAL A 194 2.89 4.24 -20.68
C VAL A 194 4.30 3.78 -20.95
N ASN A 195 4.49 2.89 -21.93
CA ASN A 195 5.79 2.53 -22.48
C ASN A 195 5.86 3.04 -23.91
N GLN A 196 6.52 4.19 -24.08
CA GLN A 196 6.67 4.86 -25.38
C GLN A 196 7.40 3.99 -26.40
N PRO A 197 8.56 3.35 -26.06
CA PRO A 197 9.26 2.47 -27.00
C PRO A 197 8.39 1.39 -27.64
N ASN A 198 7.47 0.81 -26.87
CA ASN A 198 6.63 -0.30 -27.32
C ASN A 198 5.20 0.12 -27.71
N ASN A 199 4.85 1.40 -27.54
CA ASN A 199 3.48 1.90 -27.69
C ASN A 199 2.45 1.12 -26.83
N GLU A 200 2.85 0.71 -25.63
CA GLU A 200 1.98 0.02 -24.67
C GLU A 200 1.39 1.04 -23.69
N ASN A 201 0.09 0.91 -23.41
CA ASN A 201 -0.62 1.80 -22.49
C ASN A 201 -1.51 0.98 -21.56
N TYR A 202 -1.23 1.07 -20.26
CA TYR A 202 -2.01 0.43 -19.22
C TYR A 202 -2.59 1.44 -18.24
N PHE A 203 -3.63 1.04 -17.52
CA PHE A 203 -4.20 1.81 -16.43
C PHE A 203 -4.65 0.90 -15.28
N ILE A 204 -4.71 1.51 -14.11
CA ILE A 204 -5.35 0.98 -12.91
C ILE A 204 -6.26 2.09 -12.40
N GLU A 205 -7.54 1.81 -12.24
CA GLU A 205 -8.54 2.77 -11.79
C GLU A 205 -9.36 2.19 -10.64
N LYS A 206 -9.53 2.98 -9.58
CA LYS A 206 -10.34 2.68 -8.41
C LYS A 206 -11.64 3.46 -8.50
N ILE A 207 -12.76 2.74 -8.42
CA ILE A 207 -14.11 3.30 -8.45
C ILE A 207 -14.80 2.93 -7.15
N ILE A 208 -15.33 3.92 -6.45
CA ILE A 208 -16.19 3.73 -5.27
C ILE A 208 -17.63 3.64 -5.78
N THR A 209 -18.34 2.58 -5.42
CA THR A 209 -19.75 2.41 -5.83
C THR A 209 -20.69 3.18 -4.89
N ASP A 210 -22.00 3.13 -5.16
CA ASP A 210 -23.03 3.65 -4.25
C ASP A 210 -22.96 3.02 -2.83
N ASP A 211 -22.41 1.81 -2.73
CA ASP A 211 -22.00 1.20 -1.47
C ASP A 211 -20.52 1.53 -1.21
N ASP A 212 -20.27 2.39 -0.24
CA ASP A 212 -18.94 2.91 0.11
C ASP A 212 -17.92 1.83 0.53
N LYS A 213 -18.39 0.62 0.84
CA LYS A 213 -17.54 -0.54 1.15
C LYS A 213 -17.26 -1.42 -0.06
N ILE A 214 -17.94 -1.20 -1.18
CA ILE A 214 -17.71 -1.94 -2.42
C ILE A 214 -16.88 -1.06 -3.35
N ILE A 215 -15.68 -1.55 -3.64
CA ILE A 215 -14.71 -0.92 -4.51
C ILE A 215 -14.56 -1.75 -5.76
N VAL A 216 -14.61 -1.10 -6.91
CA VAL A 216 -14.32 -1.73 -8.20
C VAL A 216 -12.94 -1.27 -8.65
N ILE A 217 -12.07 -2.23 -8.96
CA ILE A 217 -10.83 -1.95 -9.67
C ILE A 217 -11.04 -2.25 -11.15
N LYS A 218 -10.76 -1.28 -12.01
CA LYS A 218 -10.67 -1.47 -13.45
C LYS A 218 -9.21 -1.43 -13.87
N SER A 219 -8.77 -2.39 -14.67
CA SER A 219 -7.43 -2.41 -15.20
C SER A 219 -7.36 -3.16 -16.51
N ASN A 220 -6.40 -2.81 -17.35
CA ASN A 220 -6.05 -3.55 -18.56
C ASN A 220 -4.62 -4.11 -18.48
N LEU A 221 -4.04 -4.21 -17.28
CA LEU A 221 -2.76 -4.86 -17.07
C LEU A 221 -2.80 -6.33 -17.51
N PRO A 222 -1.65 -6.92 -17.86
CA PRO A 222 -1.57 -8.35 -18.14
C PRO A 222 -2.08 -9.18 -16.94
N GLU A 223 -2.72 -10.31 -17.23
CA GLU A 223 -3.13 -11.32 -16.22
C GLU A 223 -4.12 -10.86 -15.13
N CYS A 224 -4.72 -9.67 -15.24
CA CYS A 224 -5.83 -9.22 -14.39
C CYS A 224 -7.19 -9.37 -15.06
N LEU A 225 -8.28 -9.32 -14.26
CA LEU A 225 -9.61 -9.14 -14.84
C LEU A 225 -9.80 -7.66 -15.18
N SER A 226 -10.58 -7.39 -16.23
CA SER A 226 -10.89 -6.01 -16.63
C SER A 226 -11.58 -5.21 -15.53
N GLU A 227 -12.34 -5.91 -14.69
CA GLU A 227 -13.10 -5.35 -13.58
C GLU A 227 -13.13 -6.34 -12.42
N GLU A 228 -12.79 -5.88 -11.21
CA GLU A 228 -12.74 -6.69 -9.98
C GLU A 228 -13.41 -5.95 -8.82
N ASN A 229 -14.35 -6.62 -8.17
CA ASN A 229 -15.12 -6.14 -7.04
C ASN A 229 -14.49 -6.59 -5.72
N TYR A 230 -14.34 -5.64 -4.81
CA TYR A 230 -13.79 -5.88 -3.48
C TYR A 230 -14.71 -5.31 -2.42
N LEU A 231 -14.96 -6.11 -1.37
CA LEU A 231 -15.45 -5.58 -0.12
C LEU A 231 -14.27 -5.04 0.69
N LEU A 232 -14.20 -3.73 0.88
CA LEU A 232 -13.16 -3.03 1.62
C LEU A 232 -13.74 -2.42 2.91
N ILE A 233 -13.09 -2.67 4.04
CA ILE A 233 -13.33 -1.91 5.27
C ILE A 233 -12.02 -1.39 5.80
N SER A 234 -12.07 -0.15 6.26
CA SER A 234 -10.90 0.50 6.83
C SER A 234 -11.21 1.24 8.11
N LYS A 235 -10.15 1.55 8.85
CA LYS A 235 -10.20 2.37 10.06
C LYS A 235 -8.97 3.26 10.13
N ASN A 236 -9.20 4.55 10.33
CA ASN A 236 -8.13 5.49 10.64
C ASN A 236 -7.66 5.28 12.08
N ASN A 237 -6.35 5.30 12.30
CA ASN A 237 -5.79 5.37 13.64
C ASN A 237 -5.59 6.83 14.10
N ASN A 238 -5.24 7.03 15.37
CA ASN A 238 -5.05 8.36 15.98
C ASN A 238 -3.97 9.24 15.30
N LYS A 239 -3.18 8.69 14.38
CA LYS A 239 -2.16 9.41 13.58
C LYS A 239 -2.53 9.48 12.09
N GLN A 240 -3.81 9.32 11.74
CA GLN A 240 -4.34 9.32 10.36
C GLN A 240 -3.78 8.20 9.46
N LYS A 241 -3.06 7.23 10.01
CA LYS A 241 -2.64 6.03 9.28
C LYS A 241 -3.81 5.04 9.24
N ARG A 242 -4.22 4.66 8.03
CA ARG A 242 -5.39 3.81 7.76
C ARG A 242 -5.02 2.33 7.73
N LEU A 243 -5.71 1.53 8.53
CA LEU A 243 -5.71 0.06 8.43
C LEU A 243 -6.87 -0.37 7.55
N SER A 244 -6.64 -1.35 6.67
CA SER A 244 -7.69 -1.85 5.78
C SER A 244 -7.67 -3.37 5.66
N ILE A 245 -8.86 -3.94 5.50
CA ILE A 245 -9.06 -5.35 5.14
C ILE A 245 -9.97 -5.36 3.91
N ALA A 246 -9.57 -6.09 2.88
CA ALA A 246 -10.39 -6.32 1.71
C ALA A 246 -10.55 -7.81 1.41
N MET A 247 -11.62 -8.16 0.71
CA MET A 247 -11.86 -9.50 0.18
C MET A 247 -12.39 -9.37 -1.24
N SER A 248 -11.82 -10.12 -2.18
CA SER A 248 -12.37 -10.19 -3.54
C SER A 248 -13.76 -10.83 -3.50
N LEU A 249 -14.69 -10.28 -4.26
CA LEU A 249 -16.03 -10.82 -4.45
C LEU A 249 -16.12 -11.68 -5.72
N ASP A 250 -15.15 -11.55 -6.62
CA ASP A 250 -15.12 -12.25 -7.91
C ASP A 250 -14.13 -13.42 -7.90
N LYS A 251 -13.00 -13.27 -7.21
CA LYS A 251 -11.95 -14.30 -7.12
C LYS A 251 -12.01 -15.04 -5.79
N ASN A 252 -11.81 -16.36 -5.85
CA ASN A 252 -11.63 -17.19 -4.68
C ASN A 252 -10.15 -17.33 -4.35
N GLU A 253 -9.58 -16.28 -3.76
CA GLU A 253 -8.19 -16.26 -3.33
C GLU A 253 -8.02 -17.11 -2.05
N THR A 254 -6.91 -17.82 -1.92
CA THR A 254 -6.58 -18.59 -0.71
C THR A 254 -5.29 -18.11 -0.05
N ARG A 255 -4.52 -17.28 -0.76
CA ARG A 255 -3.25 -16.72 -0.31
C ARG A 255 -3.07 -15.34 -0.89
N ASN A 256 -2.69 -14.38 -0.04
CA ASN A 256 -2.53 -12.99 -0.41
C ASN A 256 -1.31 -12.36 0.28
N PRO A 257 -0.59 -11.44 -0.39
CA PRO A 257 0.48 -10.68 0.26
C PRO A 257 -0.10 -9.70 1.29
N LEU A 258 0.72 -9.36 2.28
CA LEU A 258 0.49 -8.21 3.16
C LEU A 258 0.86 -6.93 2.41
N PHE A 259 0.05 -5.89 2.56
CA PHE A 259 0.28 -4.60 1.93
C PHE A 259 0.77 -3.57 2.94
N VAL A 260 1.83 -2.87 2.57
CA VAL A 260 2.29 -1.62 3.18
C VAL A 260 2.38 -0.63 2.03
N PHE A 261 1.23 -0.03 1.68
CA PHE A 261 0.90 0.50 0.35
C PHE A 261 0.95 -0.56 -0.76
N PHE A 262 2.13 -1.09 -1.02
CA PHE A 262 2.43 -2.13 -2.00
C PHE A 262 2.60 -3.51 -1.33
N PRO A 263 2.45 -4.61 -2.10
CA PRO A 263 2.63 -5.95 -1.57
C PRO A 263 4.04 -6.15 -1.01
N THR A 264 4.15 -6.76 0.15
CA THR A 264 5.41 -7.24 0.72
C THR A 264 5.63 -8.70 0.34
N LYS A 265 6.83 -9.23 0.62
CA LYS A 265 7.10 -10.68 0.44
C LYS A 265 6.40 -11.55 1.49
N GLU A 266 5.84 -10.95 2.54
CA GLU A 266 5.14 -11.66 3.60
C GLU A 266 3.69 -11.93 3.17
N THR A 267 3.23 -13.19 3.25
CA THR A 267 1.92 -13.60 2.74
C THR A 267 1.06 -14.22 3.83
N LEU A 268 -0.25 -13.98 3.75
CA LEU A 268 -1.29 -14.66 4.52
C LEU A 268 -1.92 -15.77 3.68
N ASN A 269 -2.11 -16.94 4.27
CA ASN A 269 -2.91 -18.06 3.75
C ASN A 269 -4.39 -17.86 4.09
N LEU A 270 -4.91 -16.69 3.78
CA LEU A 270 -6.30 -16.30 3.99
C LEU A 270 -6.82 -15.55 2.75
N PRO A 271 -8.14 -15.57 2.49
CA PRO A 271 -8.77 -14.91 1.34
C PRO A 271 -8.82 -13.38 1.46
N PHE A 272 -8.01 -12.80 2.35
CA PHE A 272 -8.08 -11.39 2.71
C PHE A 272 -6.82 -10.64 2.28
N LEU A 273 -7.01 -9.48 1.67
CA LEU A 273 -5.95 -8.49 1.48
C LEU A 273 -5.90 -7.64 2.75
N VAL A 274 -4.70 -7.45 3.29
CA VAL A 274 -4.50 -6.72 4.54
C VAL A 274 -3.52 -5.60 4.31
N HIS A 275 -3.95 -4.38 4.60
CA HIS A 275 -3.10 -3.21 4.51
C HIS A 275 -2.92 -2.56 5.88
N GLY A 276 -1.68 -2.17 6.16
CA GLY A 276 -1.37 -1.30 7.28
C GLY A 276 -0.01 -0.67 7.16
N PHE A 277 0.19 0.43 7.89
CA PHE A 277 1.46 1.15 7.97
C PHE A 277 2.45 0.43 8.89
N PHE A 278 2.65 -0.86 8.66
CA PHE A 278 3.60 -1.67 9.40
C PHE A 278 5.03 -1.20 9.11
N THR A 279 5.83 -1.12 10.15
CA THR A 279 7.27 -0.98 10.05
C THR A 279 7.82 -2.28 9.45
N THR A 280 8.54 -2.22 8.33
CA THR A 280 9.19 -3.37 7.68
C THR A 280 10.70 -3.39 7.93
N THR A 281 11.40 -4.45 7.53
CA THR A 281 12.85 -4.38 7.31
C THR A 281 13.20 -3.39 6.17
N PRO A 282 14.46 -2.92 6.04
CA PRO A 282 14.86 -2.03 4.95
C PRO A 282 14.59 -2.62 3.55
N THR A 283 14.73 -3.93 3.39
CA THR A 283 14.43 -4.67 2.15
C THR A 283 12.94 -4.97 1.95
N ARG A 284 12.08 -4.55 2.90
CA ARG A 284 10.62 -4.80 2.92
C ARG A 284 10.18 -6.27 2.86
N GLU A 285 11.11 -7.20 3.13
CA GLU A 285 10.83 -8.64 3.05
C GLU A 285 10.05 -9.16 4.27
N GLN A 286 10.22 -8.52 5.42
CA GLN A 286 9.66 -9.00 6.68
C GLN A 286 9.13 -7.85 7.54
N ILE A 287 8.07 -8.14 8.29
CA ILE A 287 7.52 -7.28 9.32
C ILE A 287 7.98 -7.79 10.69
N PRO A 288 8.81 -7.05 11.45
CA PRO A 288 9.26 -7.46 12.77
C PRO A 288 8.11 -7.37 13.81
N TRP A 289 7.33 -8.44 13.93
CA TRP A 289 6.18 -8.53 14.86
C TRP A 289 6.58 -8.59 16.34
N ASP A 290 7.65 -9.32 16.67
CA ASP A 290 8.09 -9.58 18.06
C ASP A 290 9.27 -8.70 18.51
N ASN A 291 9.66 -7.71 17.70
CA ASN A 291 10.77 -6.84 18.02
C ASN A 291 10.37 -5.80 19.07
N LYS A 292 10.96 -5.88 20.26
CA LYS A 292 10.72 -4.93 21.38
C LYS A 292 11.03 -3.46 21.02
N ALA A 293 11.87 -3.21 20.03
CA ALA A 293 12.15 -1.87 19.52
C ALA A 293 11.01 -1.31 18.62
N VAL A 294 10.19 -2.18 18.05
CA VAL A 294 9.11 -1.84 17.09
C VAL A 294 7.74 -2.08 17.73
N LYS A 295 7.45 -1.36 18.81
CA LYS A 295 6.16 -1.45 19.52
C LYS A 295 4.95 -1.04 18.66
N GLU A 296 5.16 -0.27 17.59
CA GLU A 296 4.09 0.22 16.70
C GLU A 296 3.39 -0.94 15.96
N ASN A 297 4.13 -1.94 15.48
CA ASN A 297 3.54 -3.10 14.79
C ASN A 297 2.60 -3.89 15.71
N GLN A 298 2.95 -4.05 16.99
CA GLN A 298 2.08 -4.72 17.97
C GLN A 298 0.81 -3.93 18.26
N ILE A 299 0.89 -2.60 18.25
CA ILE A 299 -0.29 -1.73 18.40
C ILE A 299 -1.20 -1.85 17.18
N LEU A 300 -0.62 -1.79 15.97
CA LEU A 300 -1.35 -1.96 14.72
C LEU A 300 -2.00 -3.34 14.62
N LEU A 301 -1.32 -4.40 15.06
CA LEU A 301 -1.85 -5.76 15.10
C LEU A 301 -3.11 -5.86 15.98
N LYS A 302 -3.10 -5.26 17.17
CA LYS A 302 -4.30 -5.19 18.04
C LYS A 302 -5.44 -4.41 17.40
N GLN A 303 -5.13 -3.29 16.75
CA GLN A 303 -6.12 -2.48 16.04
C GLN A 303 -6.71 -3.23 14.84
N LEU A 304 -5.86 -3.97 14.11
CA LEU A 304 -6.25 -4.81 12.99
C LEU A 304 -7.18 -5.95 13.43
N ASN A 305 -6.91 -6.60 14.56
CA ASN A 305 -7.81 -7.64 15.09
C ASN A 305 -9.21 -7.08 15.43
N ASN A 306 -9.28 -5.87 15.99
CA ASN A 306 -10.56 -5.20 16.21
C ASN A 306 -11.27 -4.83 14.89
N LEU A 307 -10.53 -4.42 13.87
CA LEU A 307 -11.07 -4.17 12.53
C LEU A 307 -11.62 -5.46 11.91
N PHE A 308 -10.90 -6.57 12.06
CA PHE A 308 -11.33 -7.89 11.58
C PHE A 308 -12.65 -8.34 12.22
N LYS A 309 -12.84 -8.12 13.52
CA LYS A 309 -14.14 -8.39 14.18
C LYS A 309 -15.31 -7.63 13.53
N ASN A 310 -15.09 -6.38 13.10
CA ASN A 310 -16.10 -5.61 12.37
C ASN A 310 -16.28 -6.14 10.94
N PHE A 311 -15.18 -6.54 10.29
CA PHE A 311 -15.21 -7.16 8.97
C PHE A 311 -16.07 -8.43 8.95
N LEU A 312 -15.92 -9.32 9.94
CA LEU A 312 -16.75 -10.53 10.08
C LEU A 312 -18.26 -10.22 10.18
N LYS A 313 -18.63 -9.16 10.91
CA LYS A 313 -20.03 -8.73 11.01
C LYS A 313 -20.58 -8.25 9.67
N GLU A 314 -19.74 -7.62 8.86
CA GLU A 314 -20.10 -7.12 7.54
C GLU A 314 -20.21 -8.25 6.52
N LEU A 315 -19.28 -9.22 6.56
CA LEU A 315 -19.41 -10.46 5.80
C LEU A 315 -20.74 -11.16 6.10
N ARG A 316 -21.10 -11.31 7.38
CA ARG A 316 -22.39 -11.85 7.79
C ARG A 316 -23.57 -11.02 7.28
N LYS A 317 -23.54 -9.70 7.44
CA LYS A 317 -24.61 -8.80 6.99
C LYS A 317 -24.89 -8.97 5.49
N ARG A 318 -23.84 -9.23 4.71
CA ARG A 318 -23.86 -9.36 3.25
C ARG A 318 -24.01 -10.80 2.75
N ALA A 319 -24.21 -11.78 3.63
CA ALA A 319 -24.28 -13.20 3.27
C ALA A 319 -23.02 -13.77 2.59
N LEU A 320 -21.84 -13.26 2.99
CA LEU A 320 -20.53 -13.63 2.46
C LEU A 320 -19.75 -14.62 3.34
N LEU A 321 -20.34 -15.16 4.42
CA LEU A 321 -19.74 -16.30 5.13
C LEU A 321 -20.01 -17.58 4.32
N THR A 322 -19.14 -17.87 3.36
CA THR A 322 -19.25 -19.00 2.43
C THR A 322 -18.54 -20.25 2.96
N PRO A 323 -18.89 -21.47 2.49
CA PRO A 323 -18.19 -22.71 2.87
C PRO A 323 -16.66 -22.62 2.75
N LYS A 324 -16.17 -22.02 1.65
CA LYS A 324 -14.74 -21.78 1.40
C LYS A 324 -14.09 -20.91 2.49
N LEU A 325 -14.81 -19.91 2.99
CA LEU A 325 -14.31 -19.09 4.08
C LEU A 325 -14.17 -19.88 5.39
N TYR A 326 -15.09 -20.81 5.70
CA TYR A 326 -14.91 -21.70 6.85
C TYR A 326 -13.73 -22.65 6.64
N GLU A 327 -13.54 -23.17 5.42
CA GLU A 327 -12.40 -24.03 5.06
C GLU A 327 -11.06 -23.29 5.26
N ALA A 328 -10.98 -22.02 4.86
CA ALA A 328 -9.77 -21.20 5.00
C ALA A 328 -9.28 -21.05 6.45
N PHE A 329 -10.17 -21.13 7.44
CA PHE A 329 -9.83 -21.04 8.87
C PHE A 329 -9.69 -22.41 9.57
N THR A 330 -10.05 -23.52 8.92
CA THR A 330 -10.11 -24.85 9.56
C THR A 330 -8.97 -25.77 9.15
N LEU A 331 -8.25 -25.47 8.06
CA LEU A 331 -7.29 -26.39 7.44
C LEU A 331 -5.82 -26.06 7.70
N THR A 332 -5.52 -25.11 8.59
CA THR A 332 -4.22 -24.44 8.61
C THR A 332 -3.67 -24.30 10.03
N ASN A 333 -2.50 -24.92 10.27
CA ASN A 333 -1.64 -24.57 11.40
C ASN A 333 -1.04 -23.18 11.14
N HIS A 334 -1.84 -22.15 11.42
CA HIS A 334 -1.47 -20.76 11.22
C HIS A 334 -0.32 -20.37 12.14
N THR A 335 0.87 -20.17 11.57
CA THR A 335 2.07 -19.70 12.29
C THR A 335 2.20 -18.18 12.26
N HIS A 336 1.58 -17.53 11.27
CA HIS A 336 1.66 -16.08 11.11
C HIS A 336 0.89 -15.34 12.22
N PRO A 337 1.43 -14.26 12.83
CA PRO A 337 0.80 -13.57 13.96
C PRO A 337 -0.63 -13.08 13.70
N ILE A 338 -0.90 -12.52 12.51
CA ILE A 338 -2.25 -12.11 12.09
C ILE A 338 -3.20 -13.32 12.02
N GLU A 339 -2.80 -14.38 11.34
CA GLU A 339 -3.65 -15.56 11.14
C GLU A 339 -4.00 -16.24 12.45
N LYS A 340 -3.04 -16.35 13.38
CA LYS A 340 -3.28 -16.90 14.72
C LYS A 340 -4.35 -16.11 15.47
N LEU A 341 -4.20 -14.79 15.55
CA LEU A 341 -5.17 -13.92 16.21
C LEU A 341 -6.54 -13.97 15.54
N TRP A 342 -6.56 -13.99 14.21
CA TRP A 342 -7.80 -14.03 13.45
C TRP A 342 -8.51 -15.38 13.55
N THR A 343 -7.77 -16.48 13.70
CA THR A 343 -8.35 -17.80 13.94
C THR A 343 -9.04 -17.86 15.29
N GLU A 344 -8.40 -17.34 16.35
CA GLU A 344 -9.02 -17.20 17.67
C GLU A 344 -10.29 -16.33 17.59
N GLN A 345 -10.19 -15.16 16.94
CA GLN A 345 -11.30 -14.23 16.75
C GLN A 345 -12.44 -14.82 15.92
N TRP A 346 -12.12 -15.64 14.91
CA TRP A 346 -13.07 -16.36 14.07
C TRP A 346 -13.82 -17.42 14.88
N ILE A 347 -13.12 -18.25 15.66
CA ILE A 347 -13.73 -19.25 16.52
C ILE A 347 -14.70 -18.59 17.53
N ASP A 348 -14.29 -17.47 18.14
CA ASP A 348 -15.14 -16.74 19.07
C ASP A 348 -16.36 -16.12 18.39
N PHE A 349 -16.18 -15.54 17.20
CA PHE A 349 -17.28 -15.05 16.38
C PHE A 349 -18.26 -16.18 16.04
N LEU A 350 -17.75 -17.35 15.63
CA LEU A 350 -18.61 -18.48 15.33
C LEU A 350 -19.45 -18.90 16.54
N LYS A 351 -18.85 -19.01 17.73
CA LYS A 351 -19.53 -19.43 18.97
C LYS A 351 -20.65 -18.49 19.42
N ILE A 352 -20.46 -17.19 19.28
CA ILE A 352 -21.29 -16.16 19.92
C ILE A 352 -22.30 -15.56 18.94
N ASP A 353 -21.89 -15.34 17.69
CA ASP A 353 -22.71 -14.67 16.69
C ASP A 353 -23.57 -15.66 15.88
N ARG A 354 -24.63 -15.13 15.26
CA ARG A 354 -25.40 -15.84 14.24
C ARG A 354 -24.51 -16.00 13.01
N SER A 355 -23.77 -17.09 12.91
CA SER A 355 -22.64 -17.18 12.01
C SER A 355 -22.72 -18.34 11.04
N ILE A 356 -23.71 -19.24 11.17
CA ILE A 356 -23.88 -20.41 10.28
C ILE A 356 -24.96 -20.12 9.24
N LEU A 357 -24.58 -20.12 7.96
CA LEU A 357 -25.51 -19.91 6.84
C LEU A 357 -26.36 -21.17 6.61
N THR A 358 -27.68 -21.06 6.74
CA THR A 358 -28.61 -22.17 6.48
C THR A 358 -28.98 -22.25 5.00
N LYS A 359 -29.58 -23.38 4.58
CA LYS A 359 -30.17 -23.54 3.24
C LYS A 359 -31.22 -22.46 2.91
N GLU A 360 -31.87 -21.90 3.92
CA GLU A 360 -32.84 -20.80 3.78
C GLU A 360 -32.18 -19.42 3.65
N LYS A 361 -30.86 -19.34 3.44
CA LYS A 361 -30.06 -18.11 3.36
C LYS A 361 -30.18 -17.21 4.61
N LYS A 362 -30.38 -17.82 5.78
CA LYS A 362 -30.41 -17.12 7.07
C LYS A 362 -29.23 -17.53 7.92
N TYR A 363 -28.69 -16.59 8.69
CA TYR A 363 -27.67 -16.90 9.69
C TYR A 363 -28.29 -17.27 11.03
N LEU A 364 -27.88 -18.42 11.58
CA LEU A 364 -28.26 -18.89 12.91
C LEU A 364 -27.04 -19.08 13.82
N PRO A 365 -27.19 -18.99 15.16
CA PRO A 365 -26.13 -19.36 16.09
C PRO A 365 -25.82 -20.87 16.00
N PRO A 366 -24.59 -21.32 16.28
CA PRO A 366 -24.24 -22.75 16.26
C PRO A 366 -25.18 -23.61 17.11
N ALA A 367 -25.62 -23.09 18.26
CA ALA A 367 -26.54 -23.78 19.16
C ALA A 367 -27.92 -24.10 18.55
N LEU A 368 -28.30 -23.41 17.47
CA LEU A 368 -29.57 -23.63 16.75
C LEU A 368 -29.35 -24.33 15.40
N THR A 369 -28.15 -24.85 15.15
CA THR A 369 -27.80 -25.51 13.89
C THR A 369 -27.20 -26.89 14.14
N ALA A 370 -27.50 -27.83 13.26
CA ALA A 370 -26.89 -29.15 13.27
C ALA A 370 -26.21 -29.43 11.94
N LEU A 371 -25.00 -29.96 11.98
CA LEU A 371 -24.24 -30.40 10.81
C LEU A 371 -24.33 -31.94 10.74
N PRO A 372 -25.02 -32.51 9.75
CA PRO A 372 -25.03 -33.95 9.56
C PRO A 372 -23.62 -34.43 9.22
N LYS A 373 -23.06 -35.33 10.03
CA LYS A 373 -21.71 -35.87 9.80
C LYS A 373 -21.58 -36.73 8.54
N HIS A 374 -22.70 -37.24 8.02
CA HIS A 374 -22.74 -38.14 6.85
C HIS A 374 -23.55 -37.53 5.72
N LYS A 375 -23.00 -37.49 4.50
CA LYS A 375 -23.62 -36.86 3.32
C LYS A 375 -25.01 -37.46 3.01
N SER A 376 -25.17 -38.77 3.19
CA SER A 376 -26.44 -39.50 3.03
C SER A 376 -27.55 -39.02 3.96
N LEU A 377 -27.22 -38.57 5.19
CA LEU A 377 -28.20 -38.05 6.15
C LEU A 377 -28.75 -36.67 5.73
N VAL A 378 -27.98 -35.91 4.93
CA VAL A 378 -28.39 -34.59 4.40
C VAL A 378 -29.50 -34.73 3.36
N GLU A 379 -29.52 -35.85 2.63
CA GLU A 379 -30.44 -36.13 1.53
C GLU A 379 -31.69 -36.91 2.00
N LEU A 380 -31.57 -37.69 3.07
CA LEU A 380 -32.65 -38.54 3.60
C LEU A 380 -33.63 -37.82 4.53
N ILE A 381 -33.22 -36.71 5.16
CA ILE A 381 -34.07 -35.99 6.11
C ILE A 381 -34.71 -34.78 5.41
N PRO A 382 -36.04 -34.73 5.22
CA PRO A 382 -36.69 -33.57 4.62
C PRO A 382 -36.47 -32.32 5.48
N ALA A 383 -36.27 -31.17 4.84
CA ALA A 383 -35.80 -29.93 5.49
C ALA A 383 -36.69 -29.48 6.68
N ASN A 384 -37.98 -29.75 6.60
CA ASN A 384 -38.96 -29.48 7.66
C ASN A 384 -38.80 -30.36 8.92
N ALA A 385 -38.24 -31.58 8.79
CA ALA A 385 -38.00 -32.50 9.90
C ALA A 385 -36.70 -32.16 10.65
N LEU A 386 -35.66 -31.70 9.95
CA LEU A 386 -34.45 -31.14 10.57
C LEU A 386 -34.80 -29.96 11.51
N ASN A 387 -35.62 -29.02 11.05
CA ASN A 387 -36.04 -27.87 11.87
C ASN A 387 -36.83 -28.26 13.14
N LYS A 388 -37.47 -29.45 13.18
CA LYS A 388 -38.21 -29.97 14.36
C LYS A 388 -37.33 -30.77 15.32
N LEU A 389 -36.37 -31.54 14.80
CA LEU A 389 -35.43 -32.34 15.61
C LEU A 389 -34.48 -31.47 16.44
N TRP A 390 -34.16 -30.26 15.95
CA TRP A 390 -33.18 -29.38 16.57
C TRP A 390 -33.74 -28.09 17.20
N ASN A 391 -35.04 -27.81 17.07
CA ASN A 391 -35.75 -26.81 17.90
C ASN A 391 -36.40 -27.46 19.13
N LYS A 392 -35.62 -28.10 20.00
CA LYS A 392 -36.11 -28.24 21.38
C LYS A 392 -36.09 -26.84 22.01
N LYS A 393 -37.27 -26.21 22.07
CA LYS A 393 -37.58 -25.24 23.12
C LYS A 393 -37.10 -25.89 24.43
N ARG A 394 -36.05 -25.35 25.04
CA ARG A 394 -35.81 -25.62 26.46
C ARG A 394 -37.04 -25.07 27.17
N GLY A 395 -37.81 -25.97 27.78
CA GLY A 395 -38.79 -25.60 28.79
C GLY A 395 -38.09 -24.97 29.98
#